data_AF-A0A5J4SII8-F1
#
_entry.id   AF-A0A5J4SII8-F1
#
_cell.length_a   1.000
_cell.length_b   1.000
_cell.length_c   1.000
_cell.angle_alpha   90.00
_cell.angle_beta   90.00
_cell.angle_gamma   90.00
#
_symmetry.space_group_name_H-M   'P 1'
#
loop_
_entity.id
_entity.type
_entity.pdbx_description
1 polymer ?
#
loop_
_entity_poly.entity_id
_entity_poly.type
_entity_poly.pdbx_seq_one_letter_code
_entity_poly.pdbx_strand_id
1 'polypeptide(L)'
;MKELLLKISTNWTKISKREINPFCPYIYLDKIKIADNENAILIAIIENFSIEVGEDKEKKPFRKYLIEANPLGILKGDEFQRGGDSIAIPPKKVEPAKSDEIDKIYKTSIEDSEKFIFSSLSSNPNIKIPVNGNKFFNKHIAIVGSTGSGKSHTVSKIIQKAVEEKSGNFSLNNSHIVIFDIHSEYKSAFPNANFIDINNLVLPYWLLNSEELEEILLDTGERDNYNQSTVFRKLVTANKRKHNPTVSKVFYDTPLIFDIIEIQNALYNMKNETKNSKNSDRIMINDGSYECTDCITKVDTGILLTEDEKIEKYFQEEYKFYPVKGQNITRGDYAEGTLDKFFIRFQEKINQDRLFFFIR
;
A
#
# COMPACT_ATOMS: atom_id res chain seq x y z
N MET A 1 -10.89 -3.48 -65.57
CA MET A 1 -11.25 -4.25 -64.36
C MET A 1 -10.49 -3.67 -63.18
N LYS A 2 -11.17 -3.14 -62.17
CA LYS A 2 -10.56 -2.57 -60.96
C LYS A 2 -10.51 -3.68 -59.90
N GLU A 3 -9.33 -4.26 -59.68
CA GLU A 3 -9.11 -5.30 -58.66
C GLU A 3 -9.16 -4.72 -57.24
N LEU A 4 -9.91 -5.40 -56.38
CA LEU A 4 -9.94 -5.23 -54.93
C LEU A 4 -8.97 -6.26 -54.34
N LEU A 5 -7.76 -5.84 -53.94
CA LEU A 5 -6.79 -6.74 -53.30
C LEU A 5 -7.04 -6.77 -51.80
N LEU A 6 -7.55 -7.91 -51.34
CA LEU A 6 -7.77 -8.26 -49.95
C LEU A 6 -6.63 -9.16 -49.48
N LYS A 7 -5.86 -8.71 -48.50
CA LYS A 7 -4.85 -9.56 -47.84
C LYS A 7 -5.22 -9.65 -46.36
N ILE A 8 -5.82 -10.77 -46.01
CA ILE A 8 -6.11 -11.15 -44.63
C ILE A 8 -4.93 -11.99 -44.17
N SER A 9 -4.16 -11.45 -43.23
CA SER A 9 -3.23 -12.23 -42.42
C SER A 9 -3.90 -12.40 -41.06
N THR A 10 -3.73 -13.56 -40.43
CA THR A 10 -4.31 -13.93 -39.13
C THR A 10 -3.99 -12.96 -37.99
N ASN A 11 -3.14 -11.96 -38.21
CA ASN A 11 -2.81 -10.89 -37.26
C ASN A 11 -3.00 -9.45 -37.79
N TRP A 12 -3.44 -9.24 -39.04
CA TRP A 12 -3.47 -7.90 -39.67
C TRP A 12 -4.56 -7.75 -40.74
N THR A 13 -5.37 -6.69 -40.66
CA THR A 13 -6.31 -6.30 -41.73
C THR A 13 -5.73 -5.13 -42.52
N LYS A 14 -5.27 -5.37 -43.75
CA LYS A 14 -4.74 -4.32 -44.64
C LYS A 14 -5.83 -3.85 -45.61
N ILE A 15 -6.26 -2.59 -45.49
CA ILE A 15 -7.31 -2.01 -46.34
C ILE A 15 -6.66 -1.05 -47.33
N SER A 16 -6.88 -1.28 -48.64
CA SER A 16 -6.46 -0.35 -49.70
C SER A 16 -7.68 0.17 -50.45
N LYS A 17 -7.82 1.51 -50.53
CA LYS A 17 -8.88 2.18 -51.30
C LYS A 17 -8.23 3.05 -52.37
N ARG A 18 -8.66 2.92 -53.63
CA ARG A 18 -8.14 3.75 -54.75
C ARG A 18 -8.75 5.15 -54.84
N GLU A 19 -9.90 5.37 -54.19
CA GLU A 19 -10.48 6.71 -53.99
C GLU A 19 -11.08 6.77 -52.58
N ILE A 20 -10.39 7.46 -51.68
CA ILE A 20 -11.02 8.16 -50.57
C ILE A 20 -11.36 9.52 -51.17
N ASN A 21 -12.66 9.84 -51.29
CA ASN A 21 -13.08 11.20 -51.61
C ASN A 21 -12.32 12.15 -50.65
N PRO A 22 -11.68 13.26 -51.05
CA PRO A 22 -10.79 14.06 -50.18
C PRO A 22 -11.47 14.69 -48.96
N PHE A 23 -12.72 14.34 -48.70
CA PHE A 23 -13.51 14.70 -47.54
C PHE A 23 -12.91 14.09 -46.28
N CYS A 24 -12.07 14.87 -45.62
CA CYS A 24 -12.52 15.74 -44.53
C CYS A 24 -11.33 15.92 -43.57
N PRO A 25 -10.71 17.11 -43.52
CA PRO A 25 -9.49 17.36 -42.75
C PRO A 25 -9.69 17.34 -41.21
N TYR A 26 -10.81 16.79 -40.70
CA TYR A 26 -11.22 16.86 -39.30
C TYR A 26 -11.89 15.60 -38.73
N ILE A 27 -11.84 14.43 -39.38
CA ILE A 27 -12.55 13.27 -38.84
C ILE A 27 -11.66 12.48 -37.87
N TYR A 28 -12.04 12.59 -36.59
CA TYR A 28 -11.79 11.69 -35.47
C TYR A 28 -12.16 10.22 -35.78
N LEU A 29 -11.49 9.61 -36.76
CA LEU A 29 -11.68 8.22 -37.16
C LEU A 29 -10.74 7.31 -36.37
N ASP A 30 -11.09 7.04 -35.13
CA ASP A 30 -10.32 6.09 -34.33
C ASP A 30 -10.73 4.65 -34.65
N LYS A 31 -11.99 4.44 -35.11
CA LYS A 31 -12.58 3.12 -35.33
C LYS A 31 -13.33 3.06 -36.66
N ILE A 32 -13.19 1.94 -37.34
CA ILE A 32 -13.90 1.61 -38.57
C ILE A 32 -14.78 0.39 -38.34
N LYS A 33 -15.84 0.32 -39.14
CA LYS A 33 -16.67 -0.86 -39.26
C LYS A 33 -16.49 -1.52 -40.61
N ILE A 34 -16.49 -2.83 -40.60
CA ILE A 34 -16.30 -3.71 -41.74
C ILE A 34 -17.51 -4.64 -41.77
N ALA A 35 -18.35 -4.48 -42.78
CA ALA A 35 -19.56 -5.27 -42.93
C ALA A 35 -19.35 -6.38 -43.96
N ASP A 36 -19.86 -7.58 -43.65
CA ASP A 36 -20.05 -8.66 -44.60
C ASP A 36 -21.52 -8.71 -45.08
N ASN A 37 -21.94 -9.87 -45.59
CA ASN A 37 -23.31 -10.10 -46.05
C ASN A 37 -24.29 -10.44 -44.92
N GLU A 38 -23.78 -10.81 -43.75
CA GLU A 38 -24.55 -11.17 -42.58
C GLU A 38 -24.79 -9.92 -41.72
N ASN A 39 -25.71 -9.98 -40.76
CA ASN A 39 -25.97 -8.89 -39.82
C ASN A 39 -24.82 -8.66 -38.80
N ALA A 40 -23.61 -9.12 -39.11
CA ALA A 40 -22.43 -9.04 -38.25
C ALA A 40 -21.50 -7.93 -38.74
N ILE A 41 -21.21 -6.98 -37.85
CA ILE A 41 -20.34 -5.85 -38.15
C ILE A 41 -19.02 -6.02 -37.38
N LEU A 42 -17.92 -6.23 -38.09
CA LEU A 42 -16.59 -6.24 -37.48
C LEU A 42 -16.16 -4.80 -37.18
N ILE A 43 -15.82 -4.50 -35.92
CA ILE A 43 -15.26 -3.22 -35.52
C ILE A 43 -13.75 -3.36 -35.39
N ALA A 44 -13.01 -2.42 -35.97
CA ALA A 44 -11.55 -2.35 -35.88
C ALA A 44 -11.08 -0.97 -35.45
N ILE A 45 -9.99 -0.89 -34.68
CA ILE A 45 -9.31 0.34 -34.33
C ILE A 45 -8.22 0.64 -35.36
N ILE A 46 -8.11 1.88 -35.81
CA ILE A 46 -7.05 2.30 -36.74
C ILE A 46 -5.76 2.44 -35.95
N GLU A 47 -4.71 1.73 -36.37
CA GLU A 47 -3.37 1.82 -35.76
C GLU A 47 -2.44 2.71 -36.57
N ASN A 48 -2.55 2.67 -37.89
CA ASN A 48 -1.64 3.40 -38.77
C ASN A 48 -2.33 3.85 -40.07
N PHE A 49 -1.84 4.96 -40.61
CA PHE A 49 -2.28 5.52 -41.89
C PHE A 49 -1.05 5.94 -42.70
N SER A 50 -0.93 5.42 -43.92
CA SER A 50 0.15 5.78 -44.83
C SER A 50 -0.37 6.09 -46.24
N ILE A 51 0.38 6.96 -46.92
CA ILE A 51 0.08 7.38 -48.30
C ILE A 51 1.24 6.94 -49.18
N GLU A 52 0.99 5.98 -50.08
CA GLU A 52 1.91 5.59 -51.13
C GLU A 52 1.67 6.46 -52.36
N VAL A 53 2.70 7.16 -52.82
CA VAL A 53 2.68 7.93 -54.08
C VAL A 53 3.58 7.21 -55.07
N GLY A 54 3.11 7.04 -56.31
CA GLY A 54 3.91 6.39 -57.35
C GLY A 54 3.39 6.72 -58.75
N GLU A 55 4.04 6.14 -59.75
CA GLU A 55 3.60 6.18 -61.14
C GLU A 55 3.16 4.78 -61.56
N ASP A 56 2.04 4.68 -62.27
CA ASP A 56 1.60 3.42 -62.85
C ASP A 56 2.44 3.03 -64.08
N LYS A 57 2.13 1.88 -64.69
CA LYS A 57 2.84 1.39 -65.89
C LYS A 57 2.72 2.34 -67.10
N GLU A 58 1.81 3.30 -67.06
CA GLU A 58 1.57 4.32 -68.09
C GLU A 58 2.15 5.70 -67.70
N LYS A 59 2.99 5.78 -66.65
CA LYS A 59 3.53 7.03 -66.08
C LYS A 59 2.46 7.99 -65.56
N LYS A 60 1.25 7.51 -65.23
CA LYS A 60 0.25 8.34 -64.57
C LYS A 60 0.52 8.35 -63.06
N PRO A 61 0.58 9.53 -62.43
CA PRO A 61 0.76 9.61 -60.99
C PRO A 61 -0.48 9.02 -60.29
N PHE A 62 -0.24 8.17 -59.29
CA PHE A 62 -1.28 7.65 -58.42
C PHE A 62 -0.95 7.93 -56.95
N ARG A 63 -2.00 8.03 -56.14
CA ARG A 63 -1.93 8.04 -54.69
C ARG A 63 -2.74 6.87 -54.16
N LYS A 64 -2.17 6.13 -53.22
CA LYS A 64 -2.80 4.98 -52.59
C LYS A 64 -2.78 5.18 -51.09
N TYR A 65 -3.96 5.14 -50.50
CA TYR A 65 -4.15 5.30 -49.07
C TYR A 65 -4.21 3.91 -48.44
N LEU A 66 -3.37 3.69 -47.44
CA LEU A 66 -3.28 2.46 -46.67
C LEU A 66 -3.68 2.74 -45.23
N ILE A 67 -4.69 2.00 -44.77
CA ILE A 67 -5.11 1.99 -43.37
C ILE A 67 -4.80 0.60 -42.83
N GLU A 68 -4.06 0.58 -41.73
CA GLU A 68 -3.82 -0.61 -40.93
C GLU A 68 -4.72 -0.53 -39.70
N ALA A 69 -5.55 -1.56 -39.52
CA ALA A 69 -6.53 -1.60 -38.45
C ALA A 69 -6.53 -2.96 -37.75
N ASN A 70 -6.72 -2.92 -36.45
CA ASN A 70 -6.72 -4.08 -35.57
C ASN A 70 -8.16 -4.42 -35.16
N PRO A 71 -8.65 -5.64 -35.45
CA PRO A 71 -10.02 -6.04 -35.13
C PRO A 71 -10.22 -6.10 -33.60
N LEU A 72 -11.23 -5.37 -33.10
CA LEU A 72 -11.61 -5.39 -31.69
C LEU A 72 -12.60 -6.52 -31.37
N GLY A 73 -13.51 -6.80 -32.31
CA GLY A 73 -14.62 -7.72 -32.10
C GLY A 73 -15.78 -7.46 -33.05
N ILE A 74 -16.87 -8.20 -32.86
CA ILE A 74 -18.03 -8.18 -33.76
C ILE A 74 -19.23 -7.61 -33.00
N LEU A 75 -19.93 -6.69 -33.64
CA LEU A 75 -21.23 -6.18 -33.21
C LEU A 75 -22.33 -6.95 -33.95
N LYS A 76 -23.15 -7.71 -33.21
CA LYS A 76 -24.33 -8.42 -33.73
C LYS A 76 -25.58 -7.80 -33.11
N GLY A 77 -26.33 -7.03 -33.90
CA GLY A 77 -27.45 -6.24 -33.39
C GLY A 77 -26.97 -5.20 -32.37
N ASP A 78 -27.36 -5.36 -31.11
CA ASP A 78 -26.96 -4.48 -30.01
C ASP A 78 -25.83 -5.03 -29.14
N GLU A 79 -25.41 -6.29 -29.34
CA GLU A 79 -24.37 -6.91 -28.52
C GLU A 79 -23.01 -6.87 -29.21
N PHE A 80 -22.03 -6.32 -28.50
CA PHE A 80 -20.64 -6.37 -28.90
C PHE A 80 -19.91 -7.55 -28.24
N GLN A 81 -19.33 -8.42 -29.06
CA GLN A 81 -18.50 -9.55 -28.62
C GLN A 81 -17.03 -9.22 -28.86
N ARG A 82 -16.25 -9.14 -27.77
CA ARG A 82 -14.80 -8.92 -27.82
C ARG A 82 -14.10 -10.18 -28.28
N GLY A 83 -13.21 -10.02 -29.25
CA GLY A 83 -12.60 -11.16 -29.93
C GLY A 83 -13.62 -11.92 -30.77
N GLY A 84 -13.14 -12.65 -31.77
CA GLY A 84 -13.99 -13.43 -32.63
C GLY A 84 -13.21 -14.07 -33.75
N ASP A 85 -13.51 -15.34 -33.99
CA ASP A 85 -12.91 -16.12 -35.09
C ASP A 85 -13.53 -15.78 -36.45
N SER A 86 -14.60 -14.97 -36.49
CA SER A 86 -15.23 -14.57 -37.75
C SER A 86 -14.51 -13.36 -38.34
N ILE A 87 -13.57 -13.65 -39.23
CA ILE A 87 -13.06 -12.66 -40.17
C ILE A 87 -14.15 -12.44 -41.22
N ALA A 88 -14.54 -11.18 -41.46
CA ALA A 88 -15.40 -10.84 -42.59
C ALA A 88 -14.65 -11.17 -43.90
N ILE A 89 -14.96 -12.29 -44.55
CA ILE A 89 -14.31 -12.71 -45.81
C ILE A 89 -15.36 -12.94 -46.92
N PRO A 90 -15.26 -12.24 -48.07
CA PRO A 90 -14.58 -10.96 -48.29
C PRO A 90 -15.40 -9.79 -47.69
N PRO A 91 -14.75 -8.78 -47.10
CA PRO A 91 -15.44 -7.59 -46.61
C PRO A 91 -16.01 -6.83 -47.80
N LYS A 92 -17.31 -6.55 -47.74
CA LYS A 92 -18.04 -5.89 -48.83
C LYS A 92 -18.02 -4.38 -48.70
N LYS A 93 -17.95 -3.89 -47.46
CA LYS A 93 -18.02 -2.46 -47.17
C LYS A 93 -17.18 -2.09 -45.95
N VAL A 94 -16.48 -0.97 -46.04
CA VAL A 94 -15.71 -0.37 -44.94
C VAL A 94 -16.13 1.08 -44.77
N GLU A 95 -16.55 1.46 -43.56
CA GLU A 95 -17.05 2.79 -43.21
C GLU A 95 -16.56 3.21 -41.82
N PRO A 96 -16.56 4.52 -41.51
CA PRO A 96 -16.48 5.00 -40.13
C PRO A 96 -17.51 4.33 -39.21
N ALA A 97 -17.10 3.95 -38.00
CA ALA A 97 -18.04 3.50 -36.97
C ALA A 97 -18.85 4.70 -36.44
N LYS A 98 -20.17 4.55 -36.30
CA LYS A 98 -21.06 5.58 -35.74
C LYS A 98 -20.89 5.67 -34.23
N SER A 99 -21.21 6.83 -33.64
CA SER A 99 -21.10 7.02 -32.19
C SER A 99 -21.93 6.01 -31.39
N ASP A 100 -23.16 5.70 -31.84
CA ASP A 100 -24.02 4.69 -31.18
C ASP A 100 -23.44 3.27 -31.26
N GLU A 101 -22.73 2.94 -32.34
CA GLU A 101 -22.06 1.64 -32.50
C GLU A 101 -20.83 1.56 -31.58
N ILE A 102 -20.09 2.66 -31.43
CA ILE A 102 -18.93 2.75 -30.53
C ILE A 102 -19.36 2.68 -29.07
N ASP A 103 -20.47 3.32 -28.70
CA ASP A 103 -21.01 3.31 -27.35
C ASP A 103 -21.37 1.88 -26.88
N LYS A 104 -21.92 1.06 -27.79
CA LYS A 104 -22.23 -0.36 -27.54
C LYS A 104 -21.00 -1.20 -27.19
N ILE A 105 -19.81 -0.89 -27.73
CA ILE A 105 -18.55 -1.60 -27.43
C ILE A 105 -18.24 -1.60 -25.92
N TYR A 106 -18.63 -0.52 -25.23
CA TYR A 106 -18.26 -0.31 -23.84
C TYR A 106 -19.44 -0.56 -22.88
N LYS A 107 -20.67 -0.25 -23.26
CA LYS A 107 -21.83 -0.31 -22.35
C LYS A 107 -22.43 -1.69 -22.11
N THR A 108 -22.35 -2.60 -23.06
CA THR A 108 -23.12 -3.86 -23.02
C THR A 108 -22.47 -4.95 -22.16
N SER A 109 -21.22 -4.75 -21.73
CA SER A 109 -20.43 -5.78 -21.05
C SER A 109 -20.41 -5.67 -19.52
N ILE A 110 -21.10 -4.68 -18.95
CA ILE A 110 -21.07 -4.36 -17.52
C ILE A 110 -22.50 -4.04 -17.06
N GLU A 111 -22.92 -4.65 -15.95
CA GLU A 111 -24.19 -4.33 -15.27
C GLU A 111 -24.21 -2.87 -14.79
N ASP A 112 -25.36 -2.20 -14.84
CA ASP A 112 -25.46 -0.77 -14.50
C ASP A 112 -25.01 -0.47 -13.06
N SER A 113 -25.26 -1.38 -12.11
CA SER A 113 -24.83 -1.27 -10.72
C SER A 113 -23.32 -1.43 -10.53
N GLU A 114 -22.59 -1.90 -11.54
CA GLU A 114 -21.14 -2.10 -11.50
C GLU A 114 -20.37 -1.11 -12.37
N LYS A 115 -21.05 -0.21 -13.09
CA LYS A 115 -20.42 0.78 -13.95
C LYS A 115 -19.81 1.90 -13.11
N PHE A 116 -18.48 1.95 -13.11
CA PHE A 116 -17.71 3.07 -12.59
C PHE A 116 -17.20 3.93 -13.76
N ILE A 117 -17.53 5.22 -13.79
CA ILE A 117 -17.22 6.09 -14.93
C ILE A 117 -16.36 7.28 -14.49
N PHE A 118 -15.09 7.26 -14.85
CA PHE A 118 -14.16 8.37 -14.59
C PHE A 118 -13.55 8.99 -15.86
N SER A 119 -13.84 8.43 -17.04
CA SER A 119 -13.22 8.83 -18.31
C SER A 119 -14.20 8.82 -19.50
N SER A 120 -13.77 9.42 -20.60
CA SER A 120 -14.48 9.46 -21.89
C SER A 120 -13.48 9.25 -23.03
N LEU A 121 -13.99 8.91 -24.23
CA LEU A 121 -13.13 8.85 -25.42
C LEU A 121 -12.53 10.23 -25.72
N SER A 122 -11.25 10.24 -26.08
CA SER A 122 -10.54 11.45 -26.52
C SER A 122 -11.15 12.04 -27.79
N SER A 123 -11.58 11.18 -28.71
CA SER A 123 -12.22 11.55 -29.97
C SER A 123 -13.65 12.04 -29.82
N ASN A 124 -14.36 11.61 -28.79
CA ASN A 124 -15.73 12.02 -28.53
C ASN A 124 -16.03 12.02 -27.02
N PRO A 125 -15.94 13.19 -26.35
CA PRO A 125 -16.18 13.32 -24.92
C PRO A 125 -17.59 12.95 -24.45
N ASN A 126 -18.56 12.86 -25.38
CA ASN A 126 -19.93 12.42 -25.09
C ASN A 126 -20.01 10.91 -24.84
N ILE A 127 -19.05 10.13 -25.39
CA ILE A 127 -18.98 8.69 -25.15
C ILE A 127 -18.19 8.43 -23.88
N LYS A 128 -18.91 8.05 -22.81
CA LYS A 128 -18.33 7.69 -21.52
C LYS A 128 -17.77 6.28 -21.56
N ILE A 129 -16.64 6.06 -20.90
CA ILE A 129 -16.01 4.74 -20.82
C ILE A 129 -16.26 4.17 -19.42
N PRO A 130 -17.24 3.25 -19.28
CA PRO A 130 -17.42 2.51 -18.04
C PRO A 130 -16.32 1.47 -17.86
N VAL A 131 -15.89 1.29 -16.62
CA VAL A 131 -15.17 0.11 -16.15
C VAL A 131 -16.03 -0.62 -15.12
N ASN A 132 -15.78 -1.91 -14.92
CA ASN A 132 -16.40 -2.64 -13.83
C ASN A 132 -15.74 -2.19 -12.53
N GLY A 133 -16.44 -1.40 -11.71
CA GLY A 133 -15.91 -0.78 -10.49
C GLY A 133 -15.42 -1.81 -9.48
N ASN A 134 -16.16 -2.90 -9.29
CA ASN A 134 -15.76 -4.00 -8.41
C ASN A 134 -14.41 -4.59 -8.83
N LYS A 135 -14.25 -4.93 -10.12
CA LYS A 135 -12.99 -5.48 -10.66
C LYS A 135 -11.87 -4.43 -10.67
N PHE A 136 -12.21 -3.16 -10.86
CA PHE A 136 -11.25 -2.06 -10.89
C PHE A 136 -10.63 -1.86 -9.50
N PHE A 137 -11.44 -1.70 -8.45
CA PHE A 137 -10.96 -1.44 -7.10
C PHE A 137 -10.49 -2.69 -6.34
N ASN A 138 -10.98 -3.90 -6.66
CA ASN A 138 -10.50 -5.14 -6.04
C ASN A 138 -9.18 -5.67 -6.63
N LYS A 139 -8.62 -5.01 -7.64
CA LYS A 139 -7.33 -5.38 -8.26
C LYS A 139 -6.32 -4.26 -8.12
N HIS A 140 -5.04 -4.61 -8.24
CA HIS A 140 -3.98 -3.61 -8.30
C HIS A 140 -4.05 -2.84 -9.62
N ILE A 141 -3.94 -1.52 -9.53
CA ILE A 141 -3.92 -0.60 -10.67
C ILE A 141 -2.58 0.11 -10.68
N ALA A 142 -1.98 0.24 -11.86
CA ALA A 142 -0.80 1.07 -12.09
C ALA A 142 -1.16 2.23 -13.03
N ILE A 143 -0.87 3.47 -12.59
CA ILE A 143 -0.99 4.67 -13.43
C ILE A 143 0.42 5.13 -13.78
N VAL A 144 0.79 4.99 -15.04
CA VAL A 144 2.13 5.25 -15.55
C VAL A 144 2.11 6.37 -16.59
N GLY A 145 3.18 7.16 -16.63
CA GLY A 145 3.32 8.26 -17.58
C GLY A 145 4.51 9.16 -17.25
N SER A 146 5.00 9.90 -18.23
CA SER A 146 6.09 10.87 -18.05
C SER A 146 5.70 12.00 -17.08
N THR A 147 6.67 12.81 -16.64
CA THR A 147 6.37 14.04 -15.88
C THR A 147 5.48 14.97 -16.72
N GLY A 148 4.44 15.53 -16.11
CA GLY A 148 3.47 16.39 -16.81
C GLY A 148 2.36 15.66 -17.58
N SER A 149 2.38 14.32 -17.66
CA SER A 149 1.34 13.54 -18.38
C SER A 149 -0.01 13.42 -17.65
N GLY A 150 -0.15 14.01 -16.46
CA GLY A 150 -1.41 14.00 -15.71
C GLY A 150 -1.64 12.78 -14.80
N LYS A 151 -0.58 12.14 -14.29
CA LYS A 151 -0.68 11.02 -13.32
C LYS A 151 -1.51 11.39 -12.08
N SER A 152 -1.11 12.44 -11.37
CA SER A 152 -1.77 12.90 -10.14
C SER A 152 -3.18 13.43 -10.42
N HIS A 153 -3.40 14.02 -11.59
CA HIS A 153 -4.73 14.40 -12.08
C HIS A 153 -5.64 13.16 -12.28
N THR A 154 -5.11 12.11 -12.90
CA THR A 154 -5.84 10.85 -13.15
C THR A 154 -6.21 10.17 -11.83
N VAL A 155 -5.26 10.06 -10.90
CA VAL A 155 -5.51 9.54 -9.53
C VAL A 155 -6.60 10.36 -8.85
N SER A 156 -6.46 11.69 -8.88
CA SER A 156 -7.44 12.60 -8.27
C SER A 156 -8.83 12.40 -8.85
N LYS A 157 -8.94 12.31 -10.18
CA LYS A 157 -10.21 12.15 -10.88
C LYS A 157 -10.89 10.83 -10.54
N ILE A 158 -10.13 9.73 -10.48
CA ILE A 158 -10.64 8.41 -10.10
C ILE A 158 -11.20 8.47 -8.68
N ILE A 159 -10.44 8.99 -7.72
CA ILE A 159 -10.85 9.02 -6.32
C ILE A 159 -12.03 9.99 -6.10
N GLN A 160 -12.03 11.16 -6.73
CA GLN A 160 -13.15 12.10 -6.67
C GLN A 160 -14.43 11.46 -7.20
N LYS A 161 -14.36 10.76 -8.35
CA LYS A 161 -15.50 10.05 -8.91
C LYS A 161 -15.98 8.91 -8.01
N ALA A 162 -15.04 8.15 -7.44
CA ALA A 162 -15.33 7.09 -6.49
C ALA A 162 -16.11 7.62 -5.27
N VAL A 163 -15.69 8.77 -4.73
CA VAL A 163 -16.36 9.40 -3.58
C VAL A 163 -17.73 9.99 -3.97
N GLU A 164 -17.84 10.66 -5.12
CA GLU A 164 -19.11 11.22 -5.63
C GLU A 164 -20.17 10.13 -5.88
N GLU A 165 -19.77 8.99 -6.46
CA GLU A 165 -20.69 7.91 -6.83
C GLU A 165 -21.28 7.16 -5.62
N LYS A 166 -20.76 7.34 -4.39
CA LYS A 166 -21.39 6.78 -3.16
C LYS A 166 -22.88 7.13 -3.01
N SER A 167 -23.36 8.19 -3.67
CA SER A 167 -24.78 8.61 -3.67
C SER A 167 -25.54 8.21 -4.94
N GLY A 168 -24.93 7.46 -5.86
CA GLY A 168 -25.48 7.05 -7.15
C GLY A 168 -25.77 5.55 -7.25
N ASN A 169 -25.84 5.04 -8.48
CA ASN A 169 -26.16 3.63 -8.76
C ASN A 169 -24.99 2.66 -8.44
N PHE A 170 -23.75 3.14 -8.43
CA PHE A 170 -22.56 2.39 -8.04
C PHE A 170 -22.15 2.79 -6.62
N SER A 171 -22.36 1.92 -5.63
CA SER A 171 -22.05 2.22 -4.24
C SER A 171 -20.75 1.56 -3.78
N LEU A 172 -19.79 2.37 -3.35
CA LEU A 172 -18.61 1.92 -2.62
C LEU A 172 -18.98 1.61 -1.17
N ASN A 173 -19.30 0.34 -0.90
CA ASN A 173 -19.64 -0.11 0.44
C ASN A 173 -18.44 0.02 1.38
N ASN A 174 -18.54 0.90 2.38
CA ASN A 174 -17.56 1.10 3.44
C ASN A 174 -16.09 1.24 2.95
N SER A 175 -15.87 1.91 1.81
CA SER A 175 -14.52 2.06 1.26
C SER A 175 -13.76 3.21 1.91
N HIS A 176 -12.53 2.92 2.34
CA HIS A 176 -11.56 3.85 2.88
C HIS A 176 -10.39 4.00 1.91
N ILE A 177 -9.93 5.23 1.70
CA ILE A 177 -8.83 5.56 0.79
C ILE A 177 -7.74 6.22 1.61
N VAL A 178 -6.53 5.66 1.55
CA VAL A 178 -5.33 6.19 2.17
C VAL A 178 -4.37 6.58 1.06
N ILE A 179 -3.93 7.84 1.05
CA ILE A 179 -3.01 8.37 0.05
C ILE A 179 -1.69 8.72 0.75
N PHE A 180 -0.60 8.10 0.30
CA PHE A 180 0.75 8.50 0.68
C PHE A 180 1.22 9.62 -0.26
N ASP A 181 1.05 10.87 0.16
CA ASP A 181 1.29 12.06 -0.67
C ASP A 181 2.72 12.60 -0.54
N ILE A 182 3.68 11.92 -1.17
CA ILE A 182 5.12 12.26 -1.10
C ILE A 182 5.41 13.67 -1.69
N HIS A 183 4.62 14.12 -2.66
CA HIS A 183 4.84 15.39 -3.37
C HIS A 183 3.88 16.52 -2.96
N SER A 184 3.01 16.28 -1.96
CA SER A 184 2.01 17.25 -1.48
C SER A 184 1.04 17.76 -2.55
N GLU A 185 0.67 16.90 -3.52
CA GLU A 185 -0.17 17.27 -4.66
C GLU A 185 -1.67 17.11 -4.40
N TYR A 186 -2.07 16.32 -3.40
CA TYR A 186 -3.46 15.88 -3.24
C TYR A 186 -4.26 16.70 -2.23
N LYS A 187 -3.60 17.51 -1.39
CA LYS A 187 -4.27 18.32 -0.36
C LYS A 187 -5.33 19.27 -0.91
N SER A 188 -5.05 19.94 -2.02
CA SER A 188 -6.01 20.83 -2.69
C SER A 188 -7.11 20.06 -3.41
N ALA A 189 -6.85 18.83 -3.86
CA ALA A 189 -7.80 17.98 -4.57
C ALA A 189 -8.85 17.34 -3.64
N PHE A 190 -8.54 17.19 -2.35
CA PHE A 190 -9.41 16.54 -1.36
C PHE A 190 -9.53 17.34 -0.05
N PRO A 191 -10.13 18.54 -0.07
CA PRO A 191 -10.18 19.42 1.10
C PRO A 191 -10.91 18.83 2.32
N ASN A 192 -11.81 17.86 2.10
CA ASN A 192 -12.58 17.18 3.15
C ASN A 192 -11.89 15.90 3.68
N ALA A 193 -10.67 15.59 3.25
CA ALA A 193 -9.92 14.44 3.75
C ALA A 193 -9.30 14.71 5.12
N ASN A 194 -9.00 13.63 5.86
CA ASN A 194 -8.16 13.72 7.05
C ASN A 194 -6.70 13.84 6.61
N PHE A 195 -6.03 14.92 7.04
CA PHE A 195 -4.62 15.14 6.73
C PHE A 195 -3.75 14.72 7.91
N ILE A 196 -2.87 13.76 7.66
CA ILE A 196 -1.89 13.28 8.62
C ILE A 196 -0.50 13.67 8.08
N ASP A 197 0.18 14.56 8.79
CA ASP A 197 1.55 15.00 8.54
C ASP A 197 2.44 14.70 9.77
N ILE A 198 3.72 15.07 9.69
CA ILE A 198 4.69 14.74 10.75
C ILE A 198 4.37 15.37 12.13
N ASN A 199 3.53 16.42 12.17
CA ASN A 199 3.19 17.11 13.40
C ASN A 199 2.00 16.48 14.12
N ASN A 200 1.15 15.73 13.41
CA ASN A 200 -0.05 15.11 13.97
C ASN A 200 -0.11 13.58 13.78
N LEU A 201 0.84 12.98 13.07
CA LEU A 201 1.02 11.54 13.02
C LEU A 201 1.35 11.05 14.43
N VAL A 202 0.50 10.18 14.95
CA VAL A 202 0.76 9.41 16.15
C VAL A 202 0.67 7.95 15.72
N LEU A 203 1.79 7.23 15.80
CA LEU A 203 1.86 5.79 15.56
C LEU A 203 2.04 5.10 16.92
N PRO A 204 0.97 4.56 17.51
CA PRO A 204 1.07 3.98 18.84
C PRO A 204 2.02 2.79 18.88
N TYR A 205 3.08 2.90 19.68
CA TYR A 205 4.11 1.86 19.76
C TYR A 205 3.60 0.49 20.16
N TRP A 206 2.51 0.44 20.93
CA TRP A 206 1.90 -0.82 21.36
C TRP A 206 1.16 -1.58 20.26
N LEU A 207 0.92 -0.97 19.09
CA LEU A 207 0.35 -1.64 17.91
C LEU A 207 1.41 -2.38 17.07
N LEU A 208 2.69 -2.07 17.29
CA LEU A 208 3.76 -2.76 16.59
C LEU A 208 3.87 -4.21 17.03
N ASN A 209 4.23 -5.07 16.08
CA ASN A 209 4.52 -6.47 16.35
C ASN A 209 5.93 -6.64 16.95
N SER A 210 6.29 -7.87 17.34
CA SER A 210 7.59 -8.20 17.91
C SER A 210 8.77 -7.75 17.05
N GLU A 211 8.70 -8.02 15.74
CA GLU A 211 9.80 -7.75 14.82
C GLU A 211 10.01 -6.25 14.65
N GLU A 212 8.91 -5.49 14.51
CA GLU A 212 8.95 -4.04 14.37
C GLU A 212 9.44 -3.36 15.66
N LEU A 213 8.99 -3.80 16.84
CA LEU A 213 9.48 -3.30 18.13
C LEU A 213 10.96 -3.59 18.32
N GLU A 214 11.40 -4.81 17.98
CA GLU A 214 12.79 -5.20 18.10
C GLU A 214 13.68 -4.50 17.07
N GLU A 215 13.23 -4.30 15.84
CA GLU A 215 13.97 -3.51 14.84
C GLU A 215 14.11 -2.05 15.27
N ILE A 216 13.03 -1.46 15.80
CA ILE A 216 13.05 -0.07 16.22
C ILE A 216 13.82 0.11 17.51
N LEU A 217 13.77 -0.80 18.48
CA LEU A 217 14.31 -0.60 19.83
C LEU A 217 15.59 -1.40 20.12
N LEU A 218 15.77 -2.56 19.49
CA LEU A 218 17.02 -3.34 19.53
C LEU A 218 17.87 -3.01 18.29
N ASP A 219 19.12 -3.49 18.26
CA ASP A 219 20.00 -3.33 17.11
C ASP A 219 20.50 -4.72 16.71
N THR A 220 20.16 -5.20 15.51
CA THR A 220 20.23 -6.62 15.14
C THR A 220 21.65 -7.17 14.91
N GLY A 221 22.69 -6.34 15.10
CA GLY A 221 24.08 -6.67 14.78
C GLY A 221 25.01 -7.24 15.87
N GLU A 222 24.59 -7.39 17.13
CA GLU A 222 25.48 -7.81 18.23
C GLU A 222 25.30 -9.27 18.70
N ARG A 223 26.40 -9.89 19.17
CA ARG A 223 26.40 -11.27 19.70
C ARG A 223 25.49 -11.47 20.93
N ASP A 224 25.21 -10.40 21.69
CA ASP A 224 24.40 -10.45 22.92
C ASP A 224 22.90 -10.15 22.68
N ASN A 225 22.48 -9.99 21.43
CA ASN A 225 21.12 -9.61 21.06
C ASN A 225 20.04 -10.56 21.60
N TYR A 226 20.34 -11.86 21.67
CA TYR A 226 19.37 -12.86 22.14
C TYR A 226 18.97 -12.65 23.61
N ASN A 227 19.92 -12.26 24.46
CA ASN A 227 19.65 -12.01 25.86
C ASN A 227 18.85 -10.72 26.05
N GLN A 228 19.18 -9.68 25.26
CA GLN A 228 18.48 -8.39 25.30
C GLN A 228 17.03 -8.53 24.81
N SER A 229 16.78 -9.21 23.69
CA SER A 229 15.43 -9.45 23.17
C SER A 229 14.58 -10.28 24.14
N THR A 230 15.18 -11.30 24.77
CA THR A 230 14.50 -12.12 25.79
C THR A 230 14.05 -11.28 26.99
N VAL A 231 14.93 -10.42 27.53
CA VAL A 231 14.59 -9.52 28.65
C VAL A 231 13.53 -8.53 28.23
N PHE A 232 13.70 -7.87 27.08
CA PHE A 232 12.74 -6.89 26.58
C PHE A 232 11.35 -7.50 26.37
N ARG A 233 11.28 -8.69 25.75
CA ARG A 233 10.04 -9.44 25.57
C ARG A 233 9.34 -9.79 26.89
N LYS A 234 10.12 -10.21 27.90
CA LYS A 234 9.59 -10.50 29.25
C LYS A 234 8.98 -9.25 29.88
N LEU A 235 9.71 -8.12 29.84
CA LEU A 235 9.26 -6.87 30.42
C LEU A 235 8.01 -6.32 29.72
N VAL A 236 7.99 -6.28 28.39
CA VAL A 236 6.81 -5.80 27.62
C VAL A 236 5.60 -6.68 27.91
N THR A 237 5.75 -8.01 27.93
CA THR A 237 4.63 -8.91 28.22
C THR A 237 4.08 -8.72 29.63
N ALA A 238 4.95 -8.57 30.64
CA ALA A 238 4.54 -8.31 32.02
C ALA A 238 3.86 -6.94 32.16
N ASN A 239 4.38 -5.91 31.48
CA ASN A 239 3.81 -4.57 31.49
C ASN A 239 2.43 -4.52 30.81
N LYS A 240 2.25 -5.21 29.68
CA LYS A 240 0.94 -5.40 29.05
C LYS A 240 -0.07 -6.04 30.01
N ARG A 241 0.33 -7.02 30.83
CA ARG A 241 -0.56 -7.63 31.84
C ARG A 241 -0.95 -6.63 32.93
N LYS A 242 0.01 -5.83 33.40
CA LYS A 242 -0.21 -4.79 34.41
C LYS A 242 -1.24 -3.74 33.96
N HIS A 243 -1.11 -3.22 32.73
CA HIS A 243 -2.00 -2.17 32.21
C HIS A 243 -3.34 -2.70 31.66
N ASN A 244 -3.48 -4.02 31.47
CA ASN A 244 -4.68 -4.62 30.87
C ASN A 244 -5.20 -5.80 31.72
N PRO A 245 -5.60 -5.57 32.98
CA PRO A 245 -5.93 -6.63 33.94
C PRO A 245 -7.16 -7.46 33.55
N THR A 246 -8.03 -6.92 32.69
CA THR A 246 -9.24 -7.61 32.22
C THR A 246 -8.95 -8.65 31.13
N VAL A 247 -7.73 -8.69 30.57
CA VAL A 247 -7.37 -9.59 29.47
C VAL A 247 -6.66 -10.83 30.02
N SER A 248 -7.28 -12.00 29.83
CA SER A 248 -6.79 -13.27 30.40
C SER A 248 -5.56 -13.85 29.70
N LYS A 249 -5.38 -13.59 28.41
CA LYS A 249 -4.25 -14.09 27.61
C LYS A 249 -3.51 -12.93 26.97
N VAL A 250 -2.36 -12.61 27.56
CA VAL A 250 -1.47 -11.55 27.08
C VAL A 250 -0.16 -12.17 26.60
N PHE A 251 0.12 -11.99 25.32
CA PHE A 251 1.36 -12.38 24.65
C PHE A 251 2.11 -11.13 24.20
N TYR A 252 3.38 -11.32 23.82
CA TYR A 252 4.23 -10.22 23.35
C TYR A 252 3.62 -9.49 22.14
N ASP A 253 3.09 -10.22 21.15
CA ASP A 253 2.48 -9.68 19.92
C ASP A 253 1.03 -9.22 20.08
N THR A 254 0.47 -9.28 21.30
CA THR A 254 -0.91 -8.80 21.51
C THR A 254 -0.92 -7.26 21.43
N PRO A 255 -1.79 -6.63 20.63
CA PRO A 255 -1.82 -5.17 20.44
C PRO A 255 -2.46 -4.45 21.65
N LEU A 256 -1.82 -4.58 22.81
CA LEU A 256 -2.24 -4.01 24.09
C LEU A 256 -1.24 -2.97 24.55
N ILE A 257 -1.75 -1.92 25.17
CA ILE A 257 -0.96 -0.83 25.73
C ILE A 257 0.05 -1.39 26.74
N PHE A 258 1.28 -0.91 26.65
CA PHE A 258 2.31 -1.00 27.68
C PHE A 258 2.95 0.37 27.81
N ASP A 259 3.61 0.67 28.93
CA ASP A 259 4.28 1.95 29.17
C ASP A 259 5.79 1.79 28.94
N ILE A 260 6.32 2.48 27.93
CA ILE A 260 7.73 2.40 27.55
C ILE A 260 8.69 2.99 28.62
N ILE A 261 8.23 3.94 29.42
CA ILE A 261 8.99 4.53 30.53
C ILE A 261 9.09 3.52 31.68
N GLU A 262 8.01 2.79 31.96
CA GLU A 262 8.06 1.70 32.92
C GLU A 262 9.05 0.61 32.46
N ILE A 263 9.10 0.28 31.17
CA ILE A 263 10.13 -0.62 30.63
C ILE A 263 11.54 -0.05 30.85
N GLN A 264 11.75 1.25 30.63
CA GLN A 264 13.03 1.91 30.89
C GLN A 264 13.44 1.77 32.36
N ASN A 265 12.53 2.06 33.30
CA ASN A 265 12.75 1.90 34.73
C ASN A 265 13.17 0.47 35.07
N ALA A 266 12.47 -0.52 34.49
CA ALA A 266 12.80 -1.91 34.74
C ALA A 266 14.16 -2.33 34.20
N LEU A 267 14.54 -1.84 33.01
CA LEU A 267 15.88 -2.08 32.45
C LEU A 267 16.97 -1.43 33.31
N TYR A 268 16.75 -0.20 33.80
CA TYR A 268 17.66 0.47 34.75
C TYR A 268 17.82 -0.34 36.03
N ASN A 269 16.73 -0.86 36.58
CA ASN A 269 16.76 -1.63 37.82
C ASN A 269 17.47 -2.97 37.62
N MET A 270 17.18 -3.70 36.54
CA MET A 270 17.83 -4.99 36.24
C MET A 270 19.33 -4.87 36.02
N LYS A 271 19.80 -3.80 35.35
CA LYS A 271 21.24 -3.60 35.10
C LYS A 271 22.02 -3.19 36.36
N ASN A 272 21.36 -2.57 37.35
CA ASN A 272 21.99 -2.08 38.57
C ASN A 272 21.71 -2.98 39.80
N GLU A 273 20.96 -4.07 39.60
CA GLU A 273 20.50 -4.96 40.67
C GLU A 273 21.68 -5.52 41.49
N THR A 274 21.51 -5.52 42.80
CA THR A 274 22.37 -6.26 43.72
C THR A 274 21.55 -7.18 44.62
N LYS A 275 22.14 -8.33 44.97
CA LYS A 275 21.52 -9.40 45.75
C LYS A 275 22.35 -9.67 47.00
N ASN A 276 21.71 -10.19 48.04
CA ASN A 276 22.39 -10.63 49.24
C ASN A 276 23.20 -11.91 48.95
N SER A 277 24.50 -11.93 49.25
CA SER A 277 25.37 -13.08 48.97
C SER A 277 25.04 -14.33 49.80
N LYS A 278 24.35 -14.16 50.93
CA LYS A 278 23.92 -15.26 51.81
C LYS A 278 22.52 -15.78 51.47
N ASN A 279 21.75 -15.02 50.70
CA ASN A 279 20.41 -15.39 50.24
C ASN A 279 20.09 -14.63 48.94
N SER A 280 20.25 -15.30 47.79
CA SER A 280 20.09 -14.70 46.46
C SER A 280 18.69 -14.19 46.16
N ASP A 281 17.68 -14.65 46.90
CA ASP A 281 16.29 -14.25 46.69
C ASP A 281 15.99 -12.88 47.32
N ARG A 282 16.96 -12.30 48.05
CA ARG A 282 16.84 -10.96 48.64
C ARG A 282 17.58 -9.92 47.83
N ILE A 283 16.82 -8.93 47.38
CA ILE A 283 17.29 -7.81 46.58
C ILE A 283 17.72 -6.68 47.50
N MET A 284 18.86 -6.08 47.19
CA MET A 284 19.52 -5.09 48.03
C MET A 284 19.19 -3.65 47.59
N ILE A 285 17.90 -3.29 47.61
CA ILE A 285 17.40 -1.95 47.27
C ILE A 285 17.56 -1.00 48.46
N ASN A 286 18.08 0.19 48.23
CA ASN A 286 18.16 1.28 49.21
C ASN A 286 16.93 2.19 49.10
N ASP A 287 15.76 1.67 49.50
CA ASP A 287 14.48 2.40 49.55
C ASP A 287 14.05 2.82 50.96
N GLY A 288 14.91 2.59 51.96
CA GLY A 288 14.65 2.90 53.37
C GLY A 288 13.76 1.89 54.10
N SER A 289 13.33 0.80 53.44
CA SER A 289 12.54 -0.26 54.09
C SER A 289 13.33 -1.10 55.10
N TYR A 290 14.65 -1.10 55.01
CA TYR A 290 15.58 -1.72 55.96
C TYR A 290 16.91 -0.96 55.97
N GLU A 291 17.71 -1.19 57.01
CA GLU A 291 19.05 -0.60 57.12
C GLU A 291 20.13 -1.67 56.90
N CYS A 292 21.17 -1.31 56.15
CA CYS A 292 22.36 -2.13 55.96
C CYS A 292 23.61 -1.36 56.39
N THR A 293 23.93 -1.42 57.69
CA THR A 293 25.10 -0.76 58.28
C THR A 293 26.38 -1.33 57.65
N ASP A 294 27.22 -0.43 57.13
CA ASP A 294 28.48 -0.76 56.43
C ASP A 294 28.33 -1.78 55.28
N CYS A 295 27.13 -1.98 54.72
CA CYS A 295 26.86 -3.02 53.73
C CYS A 295 27.13 -4.46 54.23
N ILE A 296 27.04 -4.71 55.54
CA ILE A 296 27.14 -6.06 56.13
C ILE A 296 25.75 -6.72 56.13
N THR A 297 25.65 -7.92 55.56
CA THR A 297 24.35 -8.61 55.40
C THR A 297 24.20 -9.79 56.36
N LYS A 298 22.97 -9.99 56.84
CA LYS A 298 22.47 -11.24 57.44
C LYS A 298 21.59 -11.96 56.41
N VAL A 299 21.17 -13.19 56.68
CA VAL A 299 20.34 -14.00 55.76
C VAL A 299 18.98 -13.35 55.44
N ASP A 300 18.51 -12.48 56.32
CA ASP A 300 17.25 -11.74 56.26
C ASP A 300 17.39 -10.29 55.76
N THR A 301 18.62 -9.80 55.49
CA THR A 301 18.84 -8.45 54.97
C THR A 301 18.45 -8.35 53.50
N GLY A 302 17.74 -7.28 53.12
CA GLY A 302 17.22 -7.09 51.76
C GLY A 302 15.74 -7.42 51.65
N ILE A 303 15.14 -7.00 50.54
CA ILE A 303 13.72 -7.19 50.25
C ILE A 303 13.53 -8.56 49.60
N LEU A 304 12.63 -9.36 50.15
CA LEU A 304 12.23 -10.63 49.56
C LEU A 304 11.02 -10.37 48.65
N LEU A 305 11.18 -10.62 47.34
CA LEU A 305 10.12 -10.48 46.34
C LEU A 305 10.11 -11.73 45.45
N THR A 306 8.93 -12.15 45.04
CA THR A 306 8.79 -13.08 43.92
C THR A 306 9.25 -12.42 42.62
N GLU A 307 9.49 -13.21 41.56
CA GLU A 307 9.88 -12.64 40.26
C GLU A 307 8.84 -11.67 39.69
N ASP A 308 7.55 -11.95 39.87
CA ASP A 308 6.47 -11.10 39.39
C ASP A 308 6.38 -9.79 40.19
N GLU A 309 6.44 -9.86 41.53
CA GLU A 309 6.47 -8.68 42.40
C GLU A 309 7.71 -7.81 42.17
N LYS A 310 8.87 -8.44 41.90
CA LYS A 310 10.11 -7.75 41.54
C LYS A 310 9.93 -6.94 40.27
N ILE A 311 9.38 -7.54 39.21
CA ILE A 311 9.15 -6.86 37.93
C ILE A 311 8.15 -5.72 38.11
N GLU A 312 7.08 -5.94 38.87
CA GLU A 312 6.09 -4.90 39.14
C GLU A 312 6.69 -3.73 39.93
N LYS A 313 7.53 -3.99 40.95
CA LYS A 313 8.28 -2.95 41.65
C LYS A 313 9.20 -2.22 40.67
N TYR A 314 9.94 -2.95 39.84
CA TYR A 314 10.90 -2.38 38.88
C TYR A 314 10.28 -1.48 37.81
N PHE A 315 8.98 -1.59 37.54
CA PHE A 315 8.27 -0.67 36.66
C PHE A 315 8.01 0.71 37.28
N GLN A 316 7.97 0.82 38.62
CA GLN A 316 7.49 2.02 39.31
C GLN A 316 8.42 3.21 39.13
N GLU A 317 9.71 3.02 39.39
CA GLU A 317 10.73 4.06 39.32
C GLU A 317 12.15 3.47 39.25
N GLU A 318 13.15 4.30 39.01
CA GLU A 318 14.55 3.92 39.08
C GLU A 318 15.04 3.87 40.54
N TYR A 319 15.45 2.68 41.01
CA TYR A 319 15.91 2.47 42.39
C TYR A 319 17.43 2.54 42.53
N LYS A 320 17.87 3.00 43.70
CA LYS A 320 19.27 2.90 44.11
C LYS A 320 19.51 1.58 44.83
N PHE A 321 20.57 0.89 44.46
CA PHE A 321 20.97 -0.38 45.07
C PHE A 321 22.19 -0.20 45.98
N TYR A 322 22.31 -1.03 47.01
CA TYR A 322 23.53 -1.04 47.83
C TYR A 322 24.72 -1.54 47.01
N PRO A 323 25.92 -0.95 47.17
CA PRO A 323 27.10 -1.33 46.40
C PRO A 323 27.56 -2.75 46.73
N VAL A 324 28.19 -3.39 45.75
CA VAL A 324 28.81 -4.72 45.92
C VAL A 324 29.84 -4.68 47.05
N LYS A 325 29.76 -5.64 47.97
CA LYS A 325 30.72 -5.82 49.06
C LYS A 325 31.02 -7.31 49.20
N GLY A 326 32.30 -7.66 49.18
CA GLY A 326 32.76 -9.04 49.25
C GLY A 326 32.06 -9.83 50.37
N GLN A 327 31.63 -11.05 50.05
CA GLN A 327 30.92 -11.98 50.95
C GLN A 327 29.54 -11.51 51.48
N ASN A 328 29.08 -10.31 51.12
CA ASN A 328 27.85 -9.72 51.67
C ASN A 328 26.82 -9.35 50.59
N ILE A 329 27.27 -8.65 49.54
CA ILE A 329 26.42 -8.16 48.46
C ILE A 329 27.08 -8.49 47.12
N THR A 330 26.35 -9.18 46.26
CA THR A 330 26.76 -9.60 44.90
C THR A 330 25.91 -8.92 43.84
N ARG A 331 26.38 -8.93 42.59
CA ARG A 331 25.61 -8.43 41.45
C ARG A 331 24.40 -9.32 41.15
N GLY A 332 23.33 -8.73 40.65
CA GLY A 332 22.19 -9.45 40.08
C GLY A 332 22.53 -10.07 38.73
N ASP A 333 21.59 -10.84 38.19
CA ASP A 333 21.84 -11.73 37.04
C ASP A 333 22.21 -10.97 35.75
N TYR A 334 21.75 -9.72 35.65
CA TYR A 334 22.00 -8.83 34.50
C TYR A 334 22.96 -7.67 34.81
N ALA A 335 23.44 -7.57 36.05
CA ALA A 335 24.27 -6.46 36.52
C ALA A 335 25.78 -6.62 36.25
N GLU A 336 26.14 -7.57 35.38
CA GLU A 336 27.52 -7.78 34.93
C GLU A 336 27.91 -6.93 33.70
N GLY A 337 26.99 -6.07 33.23
CA GLY A 337 27.18 -5.19 32.07
C GLY A 337 26.50 -5.69 30.79
N THR A 338 25.79 -6.81 30.86
CA THR A 338 25.05 -7.40 29.72
C THR A 338 23.97 -6.48 29.16
N LEU A 339 23.33 -5.67 30.02
CA LEU A 339 22.27 -4.74 29.64
C LEU A 339 22.72 -3.28 29.53
N ASP A 340 23.97 -2.93 29.88
CA ASP A 340 24.39 -1.53 29.94
C ASP A 340 24.30 -0.82 28.58
N LYS A 341 24.81 -1.46 27.52
CA LYS A 341 24.72 -0.92 26.17
C LYS A 341 23.27 -0.86 25.68
N PHE A 342 22.48 -1.87 26.00
CA PHE A 342 21.06 -1.92 25.61
C PHE A 342 20.29 -0.77 26.26
N PHE A 343 20.46 -0.57 27.57
CA PHE A 343 19.80 0.51 28.30
C PHE A 343 20.12 1.89 27.74
N ILE A 344 21.41 2.18 27.48
CA ILE A 344 21.83 3.47 26.91
C ILE A 344 21.14 3.70 25.55
N ARG A 345 21.15 2.71 24.66
CA ARG A 345 20.51 2.82 23.34
C ARG A 345 19.00 2.97 23.43
N PHE A 346 18.37 2.19 24.32
CA PHE A 346 16.93 2.27 24.57
C PHE A 346 16.53 3.68 25.01
N GLN A 347 17.28 4.23 25.96
CA GLN A 347 17.09 5.60 26.44
C GLN A 347 17.34 6.64 25.33
N GLU A 348 18.39 6.48 24.52
CA GLU A 348 18.68 7.38 23.38
C GLU A 348 17.54 7.37 22.35
N LYS A 349 17.02 6.18 22.01
CA LYS A 349 15.90 6.03 21.07
C LYS A 349 14.62 6.65 21.61
N ILE A 350 14.32 6.45 22.89
CA ILE A 350 13.10 7.01 23.49
C ILE A 350 13.13 8.55 23.55
N ASN A 351 14.31 9.11 23.80
CA ASN A 351 14.48 10.56 23.87
C ASN A 351 14.77 11.20 22.51
N GLN A 352 14.74 10.44 21.41
CA GLN A 352 15.03 10.97 20.09
C GLN A 352 13.83 11.73 19.54
N ASP A 353 13.99 13.03 19.28
CA ASP A 353 12.93 13.91 18.73
C ASP A 353 12.27 13.35 17.46
N ARG A 354 13.05 12.64 16.63
CA ARG A 354 12.55 12.03 15.38
C ARG A 354 11.58 10.89 15.62
N LEU A 355 11.63 10.22 16.78
CA LEU A 355 10.73 9.13 17.16
C LEU A 355 9.59 9.64 18.07
N PHE A 356 9.45 10.95 18.25
CA PHE A 356 8.39 11.50 19.09
C PHE A 356 6.98 11.16 18.60
N PHE A 357 6.79 10.96 17.28
CA PHE A 357 5.52 10.50 16.71
C PHE A 357 5.13 9.08 17.15
N PHE A 358 6.09 8.29 17.65
CA PHE A 358 5.91 6.90 18.05
C PHE A 358 5.53 6.75 19.53
N ILE A 359 6.05 7.63 20.38
CA ILE A 359 6.11 7.44 21.84
C ILE A 359 4.96 8.15 22.59
N ARG A 360 4.15 8.91 21.86
CA ARG A 360 3.13 9.81 22.42
C ARG A 360 1.81 9.13 22.78
#